data_AF-A0A422NSL0-F1
#
_entry.id   AF-A0A422NSL0-F1
#
_cell.length_a   1.000
_cell.length_b   1.000
_cell.length_c   1.000
_cell.angle_alpha   90.00
_cell.angle_beta   90.00
_cell.angle_gamma   90.00
#
_symmetry.space_group_name_H-M   'P 1'
#
loop_
_entity.id
_entity.type
_entity.pdbx_description
1 polymer ?
#
loop_
_entity_poly.entity_id
_entity_poly.type
_entity_poly.pdbx_seq_one_letter_code
_entity_poly.pdbx_strand_id
1 'polypeptide(L)'
;MMLTLRFASETNGHTKFNNRRFDVVVLTAGAHPGPLTCGSSQLPIIGLSRCYVAFTANSGAVASTPLADALERVAPGMVALSSSGNLVAYKVSDGGGAESIAEDRFIVQGLMSFDSTSKSVVNVVGMLKRLEKYLRVRCGLDISLLPEYQKQRLQRDGVAEGAAQPNHMTVTRYIRSYTPDGVPLIANNGAAFNCFVCTGFGDHVADMALGSAKILAKLIGSQASVMLQCDEEEIQHCGKHIEPVMTERRIV
;
A
#
# COMPACT_ATOMS: atom_id res chain seq x y z
N MET A 1 -5.32 -7.91 35.47
CA MET A 1 -4.62 -6.60 35.27
C MET A 1 -4.73 -6.20 33.80
N MET A 2 -5.71 -5.34 33.43
CA MET A 2 -5.95 -4.95 32.03
C MET A 2 -4.86 -4.03 31.50
N LEU A 3 -4.06 -4.52 30.56
CA LEU A 3 -3.04 -3.73 29.89
C LEU A 3 -3.69 -2.81 28.84
N THR A 4 -3.65 -1.50 29.13
CA THR A 4 -4.32 -0.46 28.35
C THR A 4 -3.39 0.12 27.29
N LEU A 5 -3.86 0.22 26.04
CA LEU A 5 -3.14 0.90 24.98
C LEU A 5 -2.74 2.33 25.36
N ARG A 6 -1.44 2.60 25.31
CA ARG A 6 -0.88 3.95 25.30
C ARG A 6 -0.45 4.28 23.88
N PHE A 7 -1.37 4.73 23.03
CA PHE A 7 -1.00 5.47 21.81
C PHE A 7 -0.76 6.93 22.19
N ALA A 8 0.30 7.19 22.98
CA ALA A 8 0.76 8.55 23.21
C ALA A 8 1.73 8.92 22.09
N SER A 9 1.25 9.68 21.10
CA SER A 9 2.12 10.42 20.21
C SER A 9 2.34 11.79 20.83
N GLU A 10 3.51 12.02 21.42
CA GLU A 10 3.98 13.36 21.79
C GLU A 10 4.73 13.97 20.60
N THR A 11 4.32 15.16 20.20
CA THR A 11 5.06 15.97 19.23
C THR A 11 5.21 17.36 19.84
N ASN A 12 6.45 17.81 20.03
CA ASN A 12 6.76 19.11 20.64
C ASN A 12 6.09 19.32 22.02
N GLY A 13 6.06 18.30 22.87
CA GLY A 13 5.49 18.40 24.22
C GLY A 13 3.95 18.41 24.29
N HIS A 14 3.25 18.17 23.18
CA HIS A 14 1.80 18.02 23.15
C HIS A 14 1.37 16.63 22.68
N THR A 15 0.47 16.00 23.45
CA THR A 15 -0.15 14.71 23.14
C THR A 15 -1.20 14.89 22.03
N LYS A 16 -0.94 14.36 20.84
CA LYS A 16 -1.77 14.60 19.64
C LYS A 16 -3.02 13.71 19.57
N PHE A 17 -3.04 12.59 20.29
CA PHE A 17 -4.15 11.65 20.34
C PHE A 17 -4.55 11.39 21.79
N ASN A 18 -5.81 11.68 22.13
CA ASN A 18 -6.34 11.43 23.47
C ASN A 18 -6.95 10.02 23.54
N ASN A 19 -6.71 9.36 24.67
CA ASN A 19 -6.87 7.92 24.88
C ASN A 19 -8.27 7.40 24.52
N ARG A 20 -8.34 6.51 23.51
CA ARG A 20 -9.44 5.55 23.39
C ARG A 20 -8.91 4.17 23.77
N ARG A 21 -9.60 3.49 24.68
CA ARG A 21 -9.32 2.10 25.04
C ARG A 21 -9.82 1.21 23.90
N PHE A 22 -8.98 0.29 23.44
CA PHE A 22 -9.33 -0.70 22.42
C PHE A 22 -9.04 -2.09 22.97
N ASP A 23 -10.01 -2.99 22.86
CA ASP A 23 -9.86 -4.39 23.28
C ASP A 23 -8.97 -5.19 22.31
N VAL A 24 -9.01 -4.81 21.03
CA VAL A 24 -8.24 -5.40 19.92
C VAL A 24 -7.74 -4.29 19.01
N VAL A 25 -6.50 -4.43 18.54
CA VAL A 25 -5.95 -3.57 17.48
C VAL A 25 -5.49 -4.44 16.32
N VAL A 26 -5.82 -3.99 15.11
CA VAL A 26 -5.40 -4.62 13.86
C VAL A 26 -4.52 -3.65 13.07
N LEU A 27 -3.26 -4.03 12.84
CA LEU A 27 -2.27 -3.25 12.10
C LEU A 27 -2.15 -3.76 10.66
N THR A 28 -2.81 -3.06 9.74
CA THR A 28 -2.77 -3.30 8.27
C THR A 28 -2.11 -2.13 7.54
N ALA A 29 -0.97 -1.65 8.05
CA ALA A 29 -0.36 -0.38 7.64
C ALA A 29 0.74 -0.50 6.57
N GLY A 30 0.77 -1.59 5.81
CA GLY A 30 1.79 -1.82 4.78
C GLY A 30 3.21 -1.76 5.36
N ALA A 31 4.01 -0.82 4.86
CA ALA A 31 5.42 -0.65 5.26
C ALA A 31 5.61 0.20 6.54
N HIS A 32 4.54 0.73 7.12
CA HIS A 32 4.58 1.67 8.23
C HIS A 32 4.23 1.14 9.64
N PRO A 33 4.09 -0.18 9.91
CA PRO A 33 3.86 -0.65 11.29
C PRO A 33 4.93 -0.21 12.30
N GLY A 34 6.21 -0.15 11.93
CA GLY A 34 7.29 0.31 12.80
C GLY A 34 7.07 1.74 13.33
N PRO A 35 6.94 2.75 12.45
CA PRO A 35 6.59 4.12 12.86
C PRO A 35 5.31 4.22 13.70
N LEU A 36 4.25 3.49 13.34
CA LEU A 36 2.97 3.52 14.07
C LEU A 36 3.05 2.92 15.46
N THR A 37 3.99 2.00 15.68
CA THR A 37 4.23 1.37 16.98
C THR A 37 5.39 2.00 17.72
N CYS A 38 5.92 3.14 17.26
CA CYS A 38 7.11 3.78 17.83
C CYS A 38 8.30 2.82 17.98
N GLY A 39 8.42 1.83 17.08
CA GLY A 39 9.45 0.79 17.14
C GLY A 39 9.26 -0.27 18.23
N SER A 40 8.16 -0.23 19.00
CA SER A 40 7.85 -1.26 20.00
C SER A 40 7.53 -2.62 19.38
N SER A 41 7.05 -2.63 18.13
CA SER A 41 6.91 -3.86 17.35
C SER A 41 8.12 -4.04 16.43
N GLN A 42 8.92 -5.07 16.70
CA GLN A 42 10.05 -5.45 15.82
C GLN A 42 9.53 -6.28 14.64
N LEU A 43 8.70 -5.67 13.81
CA LEU A 43 8.15 -6.32 12.62
C LEU A 43 9.17 -6.24 11.49
N PRO A 44 9.59 -7.37 10.89
CA PRO A 44 10.56 -7.39 9.80
C PRO A 44 9.89 -6.98 8.49
N ILE A 45 9.51 -5.71 8.36
CA ILE A 45 8.85 -5.19 7.16
C ILE A 45 9.78 -4.18 6.48
N ILE A 46 10.07 -4.45 5.22
CA ILE A 46 10.91 -3.64 4.34
C ILE A 46 10.00 -2.88 3.38
N GLY A 47 9.99 -1.56 3.50
CA GLY A 47 9.35 -0.68 2.53
C GLY A 47 10.26 -0.43 1.34
N LEU A 48 9.84 -0.86 0.15
CA LEU A 48 10.51 -0.57 -1.12
C LEU A 48 9.68 0.44 -1.91
N SER A 49 10.24 1.62 -2.12
CA SER A 49 9.65 2.68 -2.92
C SER A 49 9.89 2.45 -4.40
N ARG A 50 8.84 2.65 -5.19
CA ARG A 50 8.84 2.46 -6.64
C ARG A 50 7.95 3.49 -7.33
N CYS A 51 7.98 3.50 -8.65
CA CYS A 51 6.98 4.17 -9.47
C CYS A 51 6.37 3.20 -10.50
N TYR A 52 5.11 3.43 -10.85
CA TYR A 52 4.55 2.94 -12.09
C TYR A 52 4.26 4.11 -13.02
N VAL A 53 4.22 3.84 -14.31
CA VAL A 53 3.85 4.80 -15.34
C VAL A 53 2.53 4.34 -15.96
N ALA A 54 1.53 5.20 -15.94
CA ALA A 54 0.25 4.99 -16.58
C ALA A 54 0.16 5.83 -17.85
N PHE A 55 -0.39 5.28 -18.92
CA PHE A 55 -0.69 5.95 -20.18
C PHE A 55 -2.17 5.85 -20.48
N THR A 56 -2.75 6.89 -21.08
CA THR A 56 -4.10 6.80 -21.66
C THR A 56 -4.02 6.16 -23.04
N ALA A 57 -4.78 5.08 -23.27
CA ALA A 57 -4.74 4.31 -24.51
C ALA A 57 -5.15 5.13 -25.75
N ASN A 58 -6.11 6.03 -25.59
CA ASN A 58 -6.67 6.85 -26.68
C ASN A 58 -5.98 8.23 -26.81
N SER A 59 -4.92 8.46 -26.05
CA SER A 59 -4.03 9.58 -26.32
C SER A 59 -3.26 9.26 -27.59
N GLY A 60 -3.38 10.07 -28.64
CA GLY A 60 -2.54 9.98 -29.84
C GLY A 60 -1.04 10.24 -29.59
N ALA A 61 -0.54 10.05 -28.36
CA ALA A 61 0.86 10.14 -28.00
C ALA A 61 1.64 8.95 -28.56
N VAL A 62 2.74 9.25 -29.24
CA VAL A 62 3.70 8.31 -29.84
C VAL A 62 4.24 7.27 -28.83
N ALA A 63 4.15 7.55 -27.53
CA ALA A 63 4.57 6.65 -26.46
C ALA A 63 3.61 5.48 -26.19
N SER A 64 2.30 5.60 -26.50
CA SER A 64 1.31 4.56 -26.19
C SER A 64 1.19 3.50 -27.28
N THR A 65 1.50 3.83 -28.54
CA THR A 65 1.29 2.95 -29.70
C THR A 65 2.10 1.64 -29.67
N PRO A 66 3.42 1.63 -29.38
CA PRO A 66 4.17 0.37 -29.31
C PRO A 66 3.71 -0.53 -28.16
N LEU A 67 3.22 0.08 -27.08
CA LEU A 67 2.74 -0.65 -25.90
C LEU A 67 1.33 -1.20 -26.12
N ALA A 68 0.46 -0.42 -26.75
CA ALA A 68 -0.88 -0.84 -27.15
C ALA A 68 -0.81 -2.06 -28.07
N ASP A 69 0.02 -2.01 -29.11
CA ASP A 69 0.23 -3.12 -30.06
C ASP A 69 0.71 -4.39 -29.34
N ALA A 70 1.59 -4.26 -28.35
CA ALA A 70 2.09 -5.39 -27.58
C ALA A 70 0.99 -6.01 -26.69
N LEU A 71 0.12 -5.18 -26.11
CA LEU A 71 -0.94 -5.60 -25.20
C LEU A 71 -2.19 -6.14 -25.91
N GLU A 72 -2.53 -5.63 -27.10
CA GLU A 72 -3.66 -6.13 -27.91
C GLU A 72 -3.44 -7.56 -28.41
N ARG A 73 -2.18 -7.97 -28.57
CA ARG A 73 -1.82 -9.33 -29.04
C ARG A 73 -1.94 -10.40 -27.96
N VAL A 74 -2.14 -10.02 -26.70
CA VAL A 74 -2.11 -10.95 -25.57
C VAL A 74 -3.34 -10.74 -24.69
N ALA A 75 -4.29 -11.67 -24.71
CA ALA A 75 -5.34 -11.76 -23.69
C ALA A 75 -4.76 -12.43 -22.42
N PRO A 76 -4.93 -11.88 -21.20
CA PRO A 76 -5.93 -10.91 -20.75
C PRO A 76 -5.46 -9.44 -20.69
N GLY A 77 -4.62 -9.00 -21.63
CA GLY A 77 -4.11 -7.62 -21.68
C GLY A 77 -2.97 -7.38 -20.68
N MET A 78 -2.19 -8.41 -20.34
CA MET A 78 -0.97 -8.32 -19.53
C MET A 78 0.18 -9.00 -20.25
N VAL A 79 1.33 -8.32 -20.32
CA VAL A 79 2.54 -8.82 -20.97
C VAL A 79 3.75 -8.61 -20.07
N ALA A 80 4.53 -9.67 -19.90
CA ALA A 80 5.87 -9.56 -19.34
C ALA A 80 6.81 -8.98 -20.41
N LEU A 81 7.15 -7.69 -20.29
CA LEU A 81 8.08 -7.01 -21.19
C LEU A 81 9.52 -7.51 -21.00
N SER A 82 9.84 -7.96 -19.78
CA SER A 82 11.08 -8.69 -19.54
C SER A 82 10.93 -9.69 -18.40
N SER A 83 11.16 -10.96 -18.72
CA SER A 83 11.15 -12.07 -17.77
C SER A 83 12.29 -12.00 -16.75
N SER A 84 13.43 -11.42 -17.10
CA SER A 84 14.58 -11.28 -16.19
C SER A 84 14.48 -10.05 -15.28
N GLY A 85 13.69 -9.04 -15.66
CA GLY A 85 13.51 -7.80 -14.90
C GLY A 85 12.23 -7.72 -14.07
N ASN A 86 11.33 -8.70 -14.18
CA ASN A 86 9.96 -8.62 -13.66
C ASN A 86 9.28 -7.30 -14.08
N LEU A 87 9.49 -6.90 -15.36
CA LEU A 87 8.84 -5.74 -15.95
C LEU A 87 7.58 -6.22 -16.64
N VAL A 88 6.44 -5.68 -16.20
CA VAL A 88 5.13 -6.02 -16.73
C VAL A 88 4.43 -4.77 -17.23
N ALA A 89 3.67 -4.95 -18.29
CA ALA A 89 2.69 -3.99 -18.74
C ALA A 89 1.32 -4.64 -18.72
N TYR A 90 0.29 -3.89 -18.34
CA TYR A 90 -1.07 -4.38 -18.36
C TYR A 90 -2.07 -3.27 -18.65
N LYS A 91 -3.19 -3.66 -19.23
CA LYS A 91 -4.34 -2.82 -19.51
C LYS A 91 -5.26 -2.81 -18.29
N VAL A 92 -5.71 -1.63 -17.90
CA VAL A 92 -6.72 -1.40 -16.86
C VAL A 92 -7.84 -0.59 -17.50
N SER A 93 -9.05 -1.15 -17.52
CA SER A 93 -10.24 -0.39 -17.89
C SER A 93 -10.73 0.35 -16.64
N ASP A 94 -10.92 1.66 -16.75
CA ASP A 94 -11.45 2.46 -15.64
C ASP A 94 -12.94 2.07 -15.45
N GLY A 95 -13.24 1.29 -14.40
CA GLY A 95 -14.57 0.79 -14.08
C GLY A 95 -15.51 1.86 -13.52
N GLY A 96 -15.50 3.06 -14.10
CA GLY A 96 -16.48 4.09 -13.81
C GLY A 96 -17.83 3.68 -14.38
N GLY A 97 -18.89 3.80 -13.56
CA GLY A 97 -20.26 3.44 -13.95
C GLY A 97 -20.71 4.03 -15.30
N ALA A 98 -21.81 3.49 -15.80
CA ALA A 98 -22.39 3.52 -17.16
C ALA A 98 -22.39 4.85 -17.98
N GLU A 99 -21.83 5.95 -17.49
CA GLU A 99 -21.81 7.27 -18.14
C GLU A 99 -20.40 7.87 -18.32
N SER A 100 -19.35 7.18 -17.87
CA SER A 100 -17.96 7.57 -18.13
C SER A 100 -17.48 6.91 -19.41
N ILE A 101 -17.03 7.67 -20.42
CA ILE A 101 -16.28 7.10 -21.55
C ILE A 101 -15.07 6.40 -20.94
N ALA A 102 -15.08 5.06 -20.89
CA ALA A 102 -14.03 4.27 -20.28
C ALA A 102 -12.73 4.49 -21.06
N GLU A 103 -11.87 5.37 -20.55
CA GLU A 103 -10.51 5.50 -21.06
C GLU A 103 -9.69 4.32 -20.55
N ASP A 104 -9.39 3.40 -21.46
CA ASP A 104 -8.43 2.34 -21.16
C ASP A 104 -7.08 2.96 -20.80
N ARG A 105 -6.46 2.47 -19.73
CA ARG A 105 -5.12 2.87 -19.30
C ARG A 105 -4.15 1.71 -19.43
N PHE A 106 -2.96 2.00 -19.91
CA PHE A 106 -1.85 1.06 -19.90
C PHE A 106 -0.92 1.38 -18.75
N ILE A 107 -0.69 0.42 -17.86
CA ILE A 107 0.22 0.55 -16.74
C ILE A 107 1.50 -0.21 -17.07
N VAL A 108 2.63 0.48 -16.96
CA VAL A 108 3.97 -0.12 -16.96
C VAL A 108 4.52 -0.07 -15.54
N GLN A 109 4.78 -1.23 -14.96
CA GLN A 109 5.35 -1.37 -13.63
C GLN A 109 6.38 -2.49 -13.60
N GLY A 110 7.49 -2.31 -12.88
CA GLY A 110 8.55 -3.31 -12.97
C GLY A 110 9.91 -2.86 -12.49
N LEU A 111 10.85 -3.81 -12.48
CA LEU A 111 12.28 -3.62 -12.16
C LEU A 111 12.57 -3.31 -10.69
N MET A 112 12.60 -4.35 -9.85
CA MET A 112 13.01 -4.24 -8.43
C MET A 112 14.40 -3.62 -8.26
N SER A 113 15.26 -3.74 -9.27
CA SER A 113 16.60 -3.12 -9.30
C SER A 113 16.59 -1.59 -9.24
N PHE A 114 15.43 -0.95 -9.43
CA PHE A 114 15.27 0.49 -9.34
C PHE A 114 14.63 0.95 -8.03
N ASP A 115 14.28 0.01 -7.16
CA ASP A 115 13.65 0.32 -5.90
C ASP A 115 14.66 0.94 -4.93
N SER A 116 14.21 1.95 -4.22
CA SER A 116 14.91 2.50 -3.08
C SER A 116 14.17 2.11 -1.81
N THR A 117 14.84 2.06 -0.66
CA THR A 117 14.11 1.91 0.61
C THR A 117 13.16 3.10 0.80
N SER A 118 12.06 2.90 1.52
CA SER A 118 11.07 3.96 1.82
C SER A 118 11.66 5.17 2.55
N LYS A 119 12.85 5.03 3.14
CA LYS A 119 13.60 6.09 3.81
C LYS A 119 14.45 6.94 2.85
N SER A 120 14.59 6.54 1.59
CA SER A 120 15.42 7.22 0.60
C SER A 120 14.63 8.25 -0.21
N VAL A 121 15.29 9.34 -0.63
CA VAL A 121 14.70 10.32 -1.53
C VAL A 121 14.53 9.70 -2.92
N VAL A 122 13.27 9.54 -3.33
CA VAL A 122 12.92 8.92 -4.60
C VAL A 122 13.25 9.85 -5.76
N ASN A 123 14.18 9.44 -6.61
CA ASN A 123 14.57 10.16 -7.83
C ASN A 123 13.74 9.68 -9.04
N VAL A 124 12.55 10.25 -9.23
CA VAL A 124 11.67 9.91 -10.38
C VAL A 124 12.36 10.14 -11.73
N VAL A 125 13.09 11.24 -11.90
CA VAL A 125 13.79 11.53 -13.16
C VAL A 125 14.81 10.43 -13.47
N GLY A 126 15.59 10.02 -12.46
CA GLY A 126 16.55 8.92 -12.57
C GLY A 126 15.88 7.58 -12.88
N MET A 127 14.75 7.28 -12.23
CA MET A 127 13.97 6.06 -12.48
C MET A 127 13.41 6.02 -13.89
N LEU A 128 12.77 7.10 -14.35
CA LEU A 128 12.20 7.20 -15.70
C LEU A 128 13.29 7.05 -16.76
N LYS A 129 14.45 7.71 -16.59
CA LYS A 129 15.59 7.58 -17.52
C LYS A 129 16.08 6.12 -17.61
N ARG A 130 16.13 5.40 -16.48
CA ARG A 130 16.54 3.99 -16.45
C ARG A 130 15.48 3.08 -17.07
N LEU A 131 14.20 3.32 -16.77
CA LEU A 131 13.07 2.58 -17.32
C LEU A 131 12.98 2.74 -18.84
N GLU A 132 13.07 3.98 -19.34
CA GLU A 132 13.11 4.29 -20.77
C GLU A 132 14.29 3.57 -21.47
N LYS A 133 15.49 3.66 -20.90
CA LYS A 133 16.66 2.94 -21.43
C LYS A 133 16.42 1.42 -21.46
N TYR A 134 15.79 0.88 -20.42
CA TYR A 134 15.51 -0.55 -20.32
C TYR A 134 14.47 -1.00 -21.36
N LEU A 135 13.37 -0.26 -21.51
CA LEU A 135 12.36 -0.51 -22.54
C LEU A 135 12.98 -0.52 -23.93
N ARG A 136 13.82 0.48 -24.24
CA ARG A 136 14.51 0.59 -25.54
C ARG A 136 15.48 -0.57 -25.78
N VAL A 137 16.37 -0.85 -24.82
CA VAL A 137 17.47 -1.80 -25.03
C VAL A 137 17.05 -3.26 -24.85
N ARG A 138 16.17 -3.56 -23.88
CA ARG A 138 15.79 -4.94 -23.53
C ARG A 138 14.47 -5.36 -24.14
N CYS A 139 13.53 -4.43 -24.33
CA CYS A 139 12.19 -4.74 -24.81
C CYS A 139 11.99 -4.34 -26.28
N GLY A 140 12.93 -3.60 -26.88
CA GLY A 140 12.80 -3.06 -28.24
C GLY A 140 11.69 -2.01 -28.37
N LEU A 141 11.24 -1.44 -27.24
CA LEU A 141 10.15 -0.46 -27.19
C LEU A 141 10.75 0.94 -27.01
N ASP A 142 10.64 1.79 -28.03
CA ASP A 142 11.10 3.18 -27.95
C ASP A 142 9.98 4.08 -27.42
N ILE A 143 9.93 4.24 -26.10
CA ILE A 143 8.91 5.01 -25.39
C ILE A 143 9.57 6.19 -24.68
N SER A 144 9.17 7.42 -25.02
CA SER A 144 9.79 8.65 -24.52
C SER A 144 9.21 9.09 -23.16
N LEU A 145 9.62 8.44 -22.07
CA LEU A 145 9.09 8.70 -20.72
C LEU A 145 9.51 10.06 -20.15
N LEU A 146 10.82 10.34 -20.17
CA LEU A 146 11.34 11.51 -19.48
C LEU A 146 10.88 12.84 -20.12
N PRO A 147 10.93 13.01 -21.46
CA PRO A 147 10.47 14.24 -22.10
C PRO A 147 8.98 14.50 -21.86
N GLU A 148 8.14 13.47 -21.91
CA GLU A 148 6.70 13.59 -21.65
C GLU A 148 6.43 14.03 -20.20
N TYR A 149 7.14 13.44 -19.24
CA TYR A 149 7.01 13.80 -17.83
C TYR A 149 7.41 15.27 -17.58
N GLN A 150 8.48 15.74 -18.24
CA GLN A 150 8.94 17.13 -18.12
C GLN A 150 7.95 18.12 -18.74
N LYS A 151 7.40 17.81 -19.93
CA LYS A 151 6.38 18.64 -20.58
C LYS A 151 5.15 18.83 -19.70
N GLN A 152 4.66 17.75 -19.08
CA GLN A 152 3.51 17.79 -18.19
C GLN A 152 3.78 18.59 -16.91
N ARG A 153 4.97 18.49 -16.31
CA ARG A 153 5.32 19.32 -15.14
C ARG A 153 5.31 20.81 -15.47
N LEU A 154 5.89 21.20 -16.61
CA LEU A 154 5.94 22.59 -17.05
C LEU A 154 4.54 23.16 -17.32
N GLN A 155 3.62 22.36 -17.86
CA GLN A 155 2.22 22.76 -18.06
C GLN A 155 1.47 22.94 -16.73
N ARG A 156 1.77 22.10 -15.72
CA ARG A 156 1.14 22.20 -14.39
C ARG A 156 1.55 23.44 -13.61
N ASP A 157 2.81 23.85 -13.73
CA ASP A 157 3.34 25.00 -12.99
C ASP A 157 3.01 26.35 -13.68
N GLY A 158 2.43 26.33 -14.89
CA GLY A 158 2.23 27.52 -15.73
C GLY A 158 0.78 27.95 -16.03
N VAL A 159 -0.25 27.22 -15.62
CA VAL A 159 -1.64 27.51 -16.03
C VAL A 159 -2.58 27.66 -14.82
N ALA A 160 -3.02 28.91 -14.58
CA ALA A 160 -4.25 29.21 -13.86
C ALA A 160 -5.46 28.90 -14.78
N GLU A 161 -6.39 28.11 -14.26
CA GLU A 161 -7.79 27.94 -14.72
C GLU A 161 -8.04 28.10 -16.24
N GLY A 162 -7.80 27.05 -17.01
CA GLY A 162 -8.28 26.95 -18.39
C GLY A 162 -8.15 25.52 -18.90
N ALA A 163 -9.29 24.81 -18.97
CA ALA A 163 -9.50 23.46 -19.53
C ALA A 163 -8.28 22.52 -19.45
N ALA A 164 -8.20 21.74 -18.36
CA ALA A 164 -7.17 20.72 -18.17
C ALA A 164 -7.12 19.77 -19.37
N GLN A 165 -6.06 19.86 -20.18
CA GLN A 165 -5.80 18.84 -21.19
C GLN A 165 -5.68 17.48 -20.48
N PRO A 166 -6.23 16.40 -21.06
CA PRO A 166 -6.17 15.08 -20.44
C PRO A 166 -4.71 14.65 -20.29
N ASN A 167 -4.31 14.33 -19.05
CA ASN A 167 -2.95 13.87 -18.76
C ASN A 167 -2.72 12.52 -19.43
N HIS A 168 -2.04 12.54 -20.56
CA HIS A 168 -1.75 11.34 -21.36
C HIS A 168 -0.81 10.34 -20.69
N MET A 169 -0.03 10.81 -19.71
CA MET A 169 0.88 9.99 -18.91
C MET A 169 0.78 10.42 -17.45
N THR A 170 0.75 9.47 -16.52
CA THR A 170 0.81 9.74 -15.09
C THR A 170 1.88 8.86 -14.45
N VAL A 171 2.76 9.47 -13.66
CA VAL A 171 3.79 8.74 -12.91
C VAL A 171 3.41 8.75 -11.44
N THR A 172 3.05 7.59 -10.92
CA THR A 172 2.64 7.45 -9.51
C THR A 172 3.71 6.72 -8.73
N ARG A 173 4.05 7.28 -7.57
CA ARG A 173 4.94 6.65 -6.60
C ARG A 173 4.14 5.82 -5.62
N TYR A 174 4.66 4.67 -5.23
CA TYR A 174 4.06 3.82 -4.22
C TYR A 174 5.14 3.07 -3.45
N ILE A 175 4.78 2.57 -2.26
CA ILE A 175 5.65 1.78 -1.40
C ILE A 175 5.09 0.38 -1.31
N ARG A 176 5.92 -0.59 -1.64
CA ARG A 176 5.66 -2.02 -1.44
C ARG A 176 6.17 -2.43 -0.09
N SER A 177 5.35 -3.15 0.67
CA SER A 177 5.73 -3.68 1.97
C SER A 177 6.10 -5.14 1.83
N TYR A 178 7.37 -5.48 1.99
CA TYR A 178 7.86 -6.86 1.93
C TYR A 178 8.26 -7.37 3.30
N THR A 179 8.03 -8.64 3.55
CA THR A 179 8.76 -9.39 4.58
C THR A 179 9.99 -10.07 3.94
N PRO A 180 11.06 -10.33 4.71
CA PRO A 180 12.25 -11.02 4.21
C PRO A 180 11.99 -12.42 3.65
N ASP A 181 10.97 -13.11 4.16
CA ASP A 181 10.56 -14.45 3.73
C ASP A 181 9.58 -14.43 2.55
N GLY A 182 9.11 -13.26 2.12
CA GLY A 182 8.16 -13.09 1.02
C GLY A 182 6.73 -13.53 1.34
N VAL A 183 6.43 -13.85 2.60
CA VAL A 183 5.10 -14.28 3.06
C VAL A 183 4.43 -13.16 3.87
N PRO A 184 3.16 -12.81 3.60
CA PRO A 184 2.45 -11.80 4.39
C PRO A 184 2.50 -12.14 5.88
N LEU A 185 2.89 -11.17 6.69
CA LEU A 185 2.97 -11.34 8.13
C LEU A 185 1.57 -11.24 8.73
N ILE A 186 1.10 -12.37 9.26
CA ILE A 186 -0.16 -12.50 9.99
C ILE A 186 0.19 -13.02 11.39
N ALA A 187 0.15 -12.15 12.39
CA ALA A 187 0.62 -12.51 13.72
C ALA A 187 -0.11 -11.74 14.81
N ASN A 188 -0.16 -12.32 16.01
CA ASN A 188 -0.38 -11.57 17.23
C ASN A 188 1.00 -11.06 17.69
N ASN A 189 1.25 -9.76 17.60
CA ASN A 189 2.53 -9.13 17.96
C ASN A 189 2.38 -8.12 19.11
N GLY A 190 1.62 -8.51 20.14
CA GLY A 190 1.42 -7.72 21.33
C GLY A 190 2.46 -8.00 22.42
N ALA A 191 3.33 -7.03 22.72
CA ALA A 191 4.09 -7.04 23.98
C ALA A 191 3.23 -6.62 25.19
N ALA A 192 2.16 -5.86 24.97
CA ALA A 192 1.25 -5.38 26.02
C ALA A 192 -0.25 -5.42 25.66
N PHE A 193 -0.67 -5.79 24.44
CA PHE A 193 -2.07 -5.70 23.97
C PHE A 193 -2.44 -6.89 23.08
N ASN A 194 -3.74 -7.12 22.83
CA ASN A 194 -4.18 -8.01 21.73
C ASN A 194 -4.00 -7.31 20.38
N CYS A 195 -2.75 -7.13 19.97
CA CYS A 195 -2.37 -6.47 18.73
C CYS A 195 -2.11 -7.50 17.65
N PHE A 196 -2.93 -7.49 16.60
CA PHE A 196 -2.77 -8.34 15.44
C PHE A 196 -2.20 -7.55 14.28
N VAL A 197 -1.35 -8.19 13.49
CA VAL A 197 -0.66 -7.61 12.34
C VAL A 197 -1.07 -8.40 11.12
N CYS A 198 -1.38 -7.70 10.02
CA CYS A 198 -1.67 -8.31 8.73
C CYS A 198 -1.15 -7.40 7.63
N THR A 199 0.09 -7.65 7.18
CA THR A 199 0.81 -6.75 6.28
C THR A 199 1.95 -7.46 5.55
N GLY A 200 2.74 -6.75 4.74
CA GLY A 200 3.94 -7.33 4.12
C GLY A 200 3.65 -8.08 2.82
N PHE A 201 2.54 -7.75 2.15
CA PHE A 201 2.04 -8.45 0.96
C PHE A 201 2.89 -8.29 -0.32
N GLY A 202 3.83 -7.34 -0.35
CA GLY A 202 4.59 -7.01 -1.56
C GLY A 202 3.67 -6.70 -2.75
N ASP A 203 3.92 -7.37 -3.88
CA ASP A 203 3.07 -7.31 -5.08
C ASP A 203 1.86 -8.27 -5.02
N HIS A 204 1.80 -9.16 -4.04
CA HIS A 204 0.81 -10.24 -3.96
C HIS A 204 -0.46 -9.85 -3.19
N VAL A 205 -0.67 -8.56 -2.95
CA VAL A 205 -1.83 -8.08 -2.18
C VAL A 205 -3.15 -8.49 -2.81
N ALA A 206 -3.27 -8.39 -4.14
CA ALA A 206 -4.50 -8.76 -4.84
C ALA A 206 -4.83 -10.25 -4.69
N ASP A 207 -3.80 -11.10 -4.67
CA ASP A 207 -3.95 -12.56 -4.60
C ASP A 207 -4.18 -13.04 -3.15
N MET A 208 -3.46 -12.46 -2.19
CA MET A 208 -3.36 -12.99 -0.84
C MET A 208 -4.25 -12.26 0.18
N ALA A 209 -4.63 -10.99 -0.05
CA ALA A 209 -5.29 -10.18 0.98
C ALA A 209 -6.57 -10.81 1.53
N LEU A 210 -7.42 -11.37 0.65
CA LEU A 210 -8.68 -11.99 1.08
C LEU A 210 -8.42 -13.24 1.94
N GLY A 211 -7.45 -14.08 1.55
CA GLY A 211 -7.07 -15.27 2.30
C GLY A 211 -6.48 -14.90 3.66
N SER A 212 -5.55 -13.94 3.68
CA SER A 212 -4.92 -13.43 4.89
C SER A 212 -5.92 -12.80 5.85
N ALA A 213 -6.92 -12.06 5.33
CA ALA A 213 -7.99 -11.49 6.15
C ALA A 213 -8.84 -12.57 6.85
N LYS A 214 -9.12 -13.69 6.16
CA LYS A 214 -9.84 -14.83 6.77
C LYS A 214 -9.02 -15.50 7.87
N ILE A 215 -7.72 -15.68 7.66
CA ILE A 215 -6.80 -16.24 8.67
C ILE A 215 -6.73 -15.31 9.89
N LEU A 216 -6.56 -14.01 9.66
CA LEU A 216 -6.55 -12.99 10.69
C LEU A 216 -7.85 -13.01 11.53
N ALA A 217 -9.01 -13.07 10.87
CA ALA A 217 -10.30 -13.14 11.56
C ALA A 217 -10.40 -14.37 12.47
N LYS A 218 -9.91 -15.53 12.02
CA LYS A 218 -9.85 -16.75 12.85
C LYS A 218 -8.92 -16.60 14.05
N LEU A 219 -7.75 -15.98 13.86
CA LEU A 219 -6.81 -15.73 14.95
C LEU A 219 -7.42 -14.82 16.03
N ILE A 220 -8.07 -13.74 15.61
CA ILE A 220 -8.77 -12.82 16.52
C ILE A 220 -9.88 -13.56 17.27
N GLY A 221 -10.70 -14.34 16.54
CA GLY A 221 -11.78 -15.13 17.14
C GLY A 221 -11.26 -16.14 18.18
N SER A 222 -10.19 -16.86 17.86
CA SER A 222 -9.56 -17.81 18.79
C SER A 222 -9.04 -17.12 20.04
N GLN A 223 -8.39 -15.96 19.90
CA GLN A 223 -7.91 -15.19 21.05
C GLN A 223 -9.06 -14.70 21.92
N ALA A 224 -10.15 -14.21 21.30
CA ALA A 224 -11.33 -13.76 22.02
C ALA A 224 -12.00 -14.90 22.80
N SER A 225 -12.05 -16.12 22.25
CA SER A 225 -12.56 -17.29 22.97
C SER A 225 -11.71 -17.67 24.19
N VAL A 226 -10.38 -17.60 24.07
CA VAL A 226 -9.48 -17.86 25.20
C VAL A 226 -9.67 -16.80 26.29
N MET A 227 -9.77 -15.53 25.91
CA MET A 227 -10.01 -14.45 26.88
C MET A 227 -11.33 -14.64 27.63
N LEU A 228 -12.40 -15.02 26.92
CA LEU A 228 -13.70 -15.30 27.54
C LEU A 228 -13.61 -16.43 28.57
N GLN A 229 -12.88 -17.51 28.24
CA GLN A 229 -12.67 -18.62 29.18
C GLN A 229 -11.91 -18.17 30.43
N CYS A 230 -10.83 -17.40 30.27
CA CYS A 230 -10.09 -16.85 31.40
C CYS A 230 -10.96 -15.93 32.27
N ASP A 231 -11.80 -15.08 31.67
CA ASP A 231 -12.72 -14.21 32.40
C ASP A 231 -13.77 -15.03 33.17
N GLU A 232 -14.32 -16.09 32.58
CA GLU A 232 -15.25 -17.01 33.24
C GLU A 232 -14.60 -17.73 34.42
N GLU A 233 -13.36 -18.20 34.26
CA GLU A 233 -12.57 -18.82 35.33
C GLU A 233 -12.28 -17.82 36.47
N GLU A 234 -11.90 -16.58 36.15
CA GLU A 234 -11.62 -15.53 37.14
C GLU A 234 -12.88 -15.14 37.93
N ILE A 235 -14.03 -15.01 37.25
CA ILE A 235 -15.33 -14.75 37.90
C ILE A 235 -15.73 -15.89 38.84
N GLN A 236 -15.48 -17.14 38.44
CA GLN A 236 -15.75 -18.31 39.28
C GLN A 236 -14.83 -18.34 40.51
N HIS A 237 -13.57 -17.93 40.36
CA HIS A 237 -12.56 -18.04 41.42
C HIS A 237 -12.58 -16.88 42.43
N CYS A 238 -12.92 -15.65 41.98
CA CYS A 238 -12.89 -14.44 42.80
C CYS A 238 -14.29 -13.95 43.22
N GLY A 239 -15.37 -14.54 42.70
CA GLY A 239 -16.72 -14.01 42.83
C GLY A 239 -16.93 -12.72 42.03
N LYS A 240 -18.18 -12.25 41.93
CA LYS A 240 -18.55 -11.04 41.15
C LYS A 240 -18.05 -9.75 41.80
N HIS A 241 -16.75 -9.48 41.77
CA HIS A 241 -16.23 -8.15 42.05
C HIS A 241 -15.94 -7.43 40.72
N ILE A 242 -17.00 -6.90 40.11
CA ILE A 242 -16.86 -5.99 38.97
C ILE A 242 -16.53 -4.62 39.56
N GLU A 243 -15.27 -4.18 39.47
CA GLU A 243 -14.99 -2.75 39.66
C GLU A 243 -15.75 -1.96 38.59
N PRO A 244 -16.59 -0.98 38.97
CA PRO A 244 -17.27 -0.16 37.99
C PRO A 244 -16.23 0.61 37.19
N VAL A 245 -16.15 0.32 35.89
CA VAL A 245 -15.36 1.11 34.95
C VAL A 245 -16.01 2.50 34.86
N MET A 246 -15.49 3.39 35.70
CA MET A 246 -15.70 4.85 35.76
C MET A 246 -16.65 5.40 34.69
N THR A 247 -17.88 5.71 35.10
CA THR A 247 -18.73 6.68 34.42
C THR A 247 -17.98 8.01 34.31
N GLU A 248 -17.34 8.27 33.18
CA GLU A 248 -16.85 9.60 32.87
C GLU A 248 -18.05 10.55 32.85
N ARG A 249 -18.03 11.51 33.77
CA ARG A 249 -18.93 12.67 33.74
C ARG A 249 -18.82 13.29 32.35
N ARG A 250 -19.94 13.36 31.63
CA ARG A 250 -20.09 14.22 30.46
C ARG A 250 -19.60 15.62 30.84
N ILE A 251 -18.47 16.03 30.27
CA ILE A 251 -18.06 17.42 30.28
C ILE A 251 -18.97 18.14 29.28
N VAL A 252 -19.74 19.10 29.82
CA VAL A 252 -20.48 20.12 29.08
C VAL A 252 -19.49 21.16 28.57
#